data_AF-A0A968LY81-F1
#
_entry.id   AF-A0A968LY81-F1
#
_cell.length_a   1.000
_cell.length_b   1.000
_cell.length_c   1.000
_cell.angle_alpha   90.00
_cell.angle_beta   90.00
_cell.angle_gamma   90.00
#
_symmetry.space_group_name_H-M   'P 1'
#
loop_
_entity.id
_entity.type
_entity.pdbx_description
1 polymer ?
#
loop_
_entity_poly.entity_id
_entity_poly.type
_entity_poly.pdbx_seq_one_letter_code
_entity_poly.pdbx_strand_id
1 'polypeptide(L)' 'MTFIFQMALLALVAFSFVMVIGVPVAYASPQNWDQSKPLLYVGSGIWVILVVLVAVLNFLVV' A
#
# COMPACT_ATOMS: atom_id res chain seq x y z
N MET A 1 -14.24 9.70 -13.89
CA MET A 1 -13.04 9.03 -13.37
C MET A 1 -12.49 9.65 -12.09
N THR A 2 -12.77 10.92 -11.82
CA THR A 2 -12.32 11.64 -10.60
C THR A 2 -12.67 10.95 -9.28
N PHE A 3 -13.91 10.45 -9.11
CA PHE A 3 -14.30 9.76 -7.88
C PHE A 3 -13.47 8.49 -7.64
N ILE A 4 -13.29 7.66 -8.67
CA ILE A 4 -12.49 6.43 -8.59
C ILE A 4 -11.01 6.77 -8.31
N PHE A 5 -10.47 7.79 -8.98
CA PHE A 5 -9.11 8.29 -8.73
C PHE A 5 -8.91 8.73 -7.29
N GLN A 6 -9.84 9.52 -6.73
CA GLN A 6 -9.77 10.00 -5.36
C GLN A 6 -9.84 8.86 -4.34
N MET A 7 -10.71 7.86 -4.57
CA MET A 7 -10.80 6.68 -3.70
C MET A 7 -9.54 5.82 -3.78
N ALA A 8 -8.96 5.62 -4.98
CA ALA A 8 -7.72 4.89 -5.16
C ALA A 8 -6.54 5.62 -4.48
N LEU A 9 -6.48 6.95 -4.59
CA LEU A 9 -5.47 7.77 -3.94
C LEU A 9 -5.61 7.74 -2.42
N LEU A 10 -6.83 7.83 -1.89
CA LEU A 10 -7.10 7.70 -0.46
C LEU A 10 -6.67 6.32 0.06
N ALA A 11 -6.99 5.26 -0.67
CA ALA A 11 -6.57 3.89 -0.34
C ALA A 11 -5.03 3.78 -0.33
N LEU A 12 -4.34 4.34 -1.32
CA LEU A 12 -2.88 4.37 -1.36
C LEU A 12 -2.29 5.10 -0.14
N VAL A 13 -2.83 6.26 0.24
CA VAL A 13 -2.37 7.02 1.41
C VAL A 13 -2.60 6.25 2.71
N ALA A 14 -3.82 5.75 2.92
CA ALA A 14 -4.17 5.00 4.12
C ALA A 14 -3.33 3.72 4.25
N PHE A 15 -3.16 2.98 3.15
CA PHE A 15 -2.35 1.77 3.12
C PHE A 15 -0.85 2.08 3.35
N SER A 16 -0.35 3.19 2.80
CA SER A 16 1.01 3.66 3.07
C SER A 16 1.21 3.95 4.55
N PHE A 17 0.24 4.57 5.22
CA PHE A 17 0.32 4.83 6.66
C PHE A 17 0.41 3.53 7.48
N VAL A 18 -0.39 2.52 7.12
CA VAL A 18 -0.29 1.18 7.73
C VAL A 18 1.09 0.57 7.52
N MET A 19 1.63 0.63 6.30
CA MET A 19 2.96 0.09 5.97
C MET A 19 4.09 0.84 6.69
N VAL A 20 4.01 2.16 6.83
CA VAL A 20 5.01 2.98 7.54
C VAL A 20 5.15 2.54 9.00
N ILE A 21 4.06 2.14 9.64
CA ILE A 21 4.07 1.63 11.03
C ILE A 21 4.38 0.13 11.06
N GLY A 22 3.69 -0.65 10.24
CA GLY A 22 3.72 -2.11 10.26
C GLY A 22 5.08 -2.68 9.84
N VAL A 23 5.75 -2.07 8.87
CA VAL A 23 7.04 -2.58 8.36
C VAL A 23 8.15 -2.51 9.43
N PRO A 24 8.44 -1.36 10.08
CA PRO A 24 9.43 -1.31 11.17
C PRO A 24 9.04 -2.20 12.36
N VAL A 25 7.77 -2.23 12.73
CA VAL A 25 7.28 -3.07 13.83
C VAL A 25 7.53 -4.55 13.53
N ALA A 26 7.20 -5.01 12.32
CA ALA A 26 7.43 -6.39 11.89
C ALA A 26 8.92 -6.75 11.85
N TYR A 27 9.79 -5.82 11.43
CA TYR A 27 11.24 -6.05 11.41
C TYR A 27 11.86 -6.11 12.81
N ALA A 28 11.35 -5.34 13.77
CA ALA A 28 11.88 -5.30 15.13
C ALA A 28 11.25 -6.32 16.09
N SER A 29 10.11 -6.92 15.71
CA SER A 29 9.40 -7.87 16.57
C SER A 29 10.17 -9.20 16.68
N PRO A 30 10.48 -9.69 17.90
CA PRO A 30 11.27 -10.90 18.08
C PRO A 30 10.49 -12.20 17.83
N GLN A 31 9.16 -12.10 17.71
CA GLN A 31 8.27 -13.22 17.38
C GLN A 31 7.50 -12.91 16.09
N ASN A 32 6.91 -13.95 15.49
CA ASN A 32 6.00 -13.84 14.34
C ASN A 32 6.65 -13.38 13.02
N TRP A 33 7.98 -13.40 12.89
CA TRP A 33 8.65 -13.06 11.63
C TRP A 33 8.16 -13.90 10.45
N ASP A 34 8.00 -15.22 10.63
CA ASP A 34 7.53 -16.13 9.57
C ASP A 34 6.12 -15.80 9.06
N GLN A 35 5.30 -15.16 9.89
CA GLN A 35 3.94 -14.72 9.55
C GLN A 35 3.96 -13.32 8.95
N SER A 36 4.78 -12.41 9.48
CA SER A 36 4.91 -11.04 9.00
C SER A 36 5.60 -10.95 7.63
N LYS A 37 6.62 -11.78 7.37
CA LYS A 37 7.37 -11.76 6.11
C LYS A 37 6.48 -11.90 4.85
N PRO A 38 5.58 -12.90 4.72
CA PRO A 38 4.70 -12.98 3.56
C PRO A 38 3.71 -11.80 3.50
N LEU A 39 3.24 -11.29 4.65
CA LEU A 39 2.38 -10.10 4.69
C LEU A 39 3.10 -8.85 4.18
N LEU A 40 4.40 -8.69 4.48
CA LEU A 40 5.21 -7.60 3.94
C LEU A 40 5.34 -7.70 2.42
N TYR A 41 5.59 -8.89 1.86
CA TYR A 41 5.65 -9.07 0.41
C TYR A 41 4.32 -8.77 -0.28
N VAL A 42 3.22 -9.30 0.25
CA VAL A 42 1.89 -9.04 -0.28
C VAL A 42 1.56 -7.55 -0.16
N GLY A 43 1.86 -6.94 0.98
CA GLY A 43 1.66 -5.52 1.21
C GLY A 43 2.44 -4.64 0.24
N SER A 44 3.72 -4.95 0.00
CA SER A 44 4.51 -4.27 -1.03
C SER A 44 3.90 -4.43 -2.43
N GLY A 45 3.41 -5.62 -2.77
CA GLY A 45 2.73 -5.86 -4.05
C GLY A 45 1.46 -5.03 -4.20
N ILE A 46 0.59 -5.01 -3.18
CA ILE A 46 -0.63 -4.20 -3.15
C ILE A 46 -0.28 -2.71 -3.29
N TRP A 47 0.73 -2.23 -2.58
CA TRP A 47 1.16 -0.84 -2.65
C TRP A 47 1.60 -0.45 -4.07
N VAL A 48 2.43 -1.27 -4.72
CA VAL A 48 2.87 -1.03 -6.11
C VAL A 48 1.67 -1.01 -7.07
N ILE A 49 0.73 -1.95 -6.93
CA ILE A 49 -0.49 -1.98 -7.75
C ILE A 49 -1.29 -0.69 -7.57
N LEU A 50 -1.45 -0.20 -6.34
CA LEU A 50 -2.16 1.05 -6.06
C LEU A 50 -1.46 2.26 -6.69
N VAL A 51 -0.12 2.33 -6.64
CA VAL A 51 0.65 3.39 -7.29
C VAL A 51 0.43 3.38 -8.81
N VAL A 52 0.56 2.21 -9.45
CA VAL A 52 0.34 2.07 -10.90
C VAL A 52 -1.10 2.43 -11.26
N LEU A 53 -2.07 1.98 -10.48
CA LEU A 53 -3.48 2.30 -10.68
C LEU A 53 -3.72 3.81 -10.65
N VAL A 54 -3.21 4.51 -9.62
CA VAL A 54 -3.34 5.97 -9.49
C VAL A 54 -2.66 6.68 -10.66
N ALA A 55 -1.48 6.22 -11.08
CA ALA A 55 -0.76 6.78 -12.23
C ALA A 55 -1.55 6.62 -13.54
N VAL A 56 -2.15 5.45 -13.79
CA VAL A 56 -2.97 5.22 -14.99
C VAL A 56 -4.25 6.06 -14.94
N LEU A 57 -4.92 6.13 -13.79
CA LEU A 57 -6.14 6.93 -13.63
C LEU A 57 -5.89 8.44 -13.78
N ASN A 58 -4.66 8.91 -13.54
CA ASN A 58 -4.29 10.31 -13.72
C ASN A 58 -4.56 10.81 -15.15
N PHE A 59 -4.26 10.01 -16.18
CA PHE A 59 -4.51 10.34 -17.60
C PHE A 59 -6.00 10.51 -17.96
N LEU A 60 -6.92 10.10 -17.07
CA LEU A 60 -8.37 10.19 -17.28
C LEU A 60 -9.02 11.31 -16.45
N VAL A 61 -8.22 12.06 -15.68
CA VAL A 61 -8.71 13.08 -14.74
C VAL A 61 -8.00 14.41 -14.93
N VAL A 62 -6.72 14.40 -15.28
CA VAL A 62 -5.92 15.59 -15.65
C VAL A 62 -5.90 15.74 -17.16
#